data_AF-A0A9E4BKM2-F1
#
_entry.id   AF-A0A9E4BKM2-F1
#
_cell.length_a   1.000
_cell.length_b   1.000
_cell.length_c   1.000
_cell.angle_alpha   90.00
_cell.angle_beta   90.00
_cell.angle_gamma   90.00
#
_symmetry.space_group_name_H-M   'P 1'
#
loop_
_entity.id
_entity.type
_entity.pdbx_description
1 polymer ?
#
loop_
_entity_poly.entity_id
_entity_poly.type
_entity_poly.pdbx_seq_one_letter_code
_entity_poly.pdbx_strand_id
1 'polypeptide(L)' 'MAELKAALLADSRRKLVLSGHYHEGEDLMVEDHISFATARAFREPPHPFRVYEITDADITQAEYTL' A
#
# COMPACT_ATOMS: atom_id res chain seq x y z
N MET A 1 -2.65 14.89 -6.77
CA MET A 1 -2.80 13.41 -6.69
C MET A 1 -2.91 12.75 -8.06
N ALA A 2 -3.73 13.27 -8.99
CA ALA A 2 -3.85 12.72 -10.34
C ALA A 2 -2.51 12.64 -11.11
N GLU A 3 -1.65 13.65 -10.96
CA GLU A 3 -0.35 13.71 -11.65
C GLU A 3 0.65 12.65 -11.17
N LEU A 4 0.72 12.38 -9.85
CA LEU A 4 1.62 11.37 -9.30
C LEU A 4 1.20 9.97 -9.78
N LYS A 5 -0.10 9.66 -9.72
CA LYS A 5 -0.63 8.37 -10.18
C LYS A 5 -0.37 8.17 -11.67
N ALA A 6 -0.60 9.20 -12.49
CA ALA A 6 -0.32 9.14 -13.92
C ALA A 6 1.19 8.93 -14.21
N ALA A 7 2.07 9.62 -13.50
CA ALA A 7 3.52 9.45 -13.65
C ALA A 7 3.99 8.05 -13.24
N LEU A 8 3.40 7.50 -12.18
CA LEU A 8 3.68 6.14 -11.72
C LEU A 8 3.27 5.11 -12.78
N LEU A 9 2.06 5.23 -13.32
CA LEU A 9 1.51 4.32 -14.34
C LEU A 9 2.23 4.41 -15.70
N ALA A 10 2.87 5.54 -16.02
CA ALA A 10 3.65 5.69 -17.25
C ALA A 10 5.01 4.94 -17.22
N ASP A 11 5.49 4.58 -16.03
CA ASP A 11 6.77 3.89 -15.82
C ASP A 11 6.51 2.39 -15.65
N SER A 12 6.96 1.54 -16.57
CA SER A 12 6.65 0.10 -16.60
C SER A 12 7.23 -0.77 -15.48
N ARG A 13 8.04 -0.22 -14.57
CA ARG A 13 8.61 -0.99 -13.46
C ARG A 13 7.53 -1.31 -12.42
N ARG A 14 7.51 -2.53 -11.90
CA ARG A 14 6.66 -2.89 -10.76
C ARG A 14 7.01 -2.01 -9.55
N LYS A 15 6.00 -1.46 -8.88
CA LYS A 15 6.17 -0.55 -7.74
C LYS A 15 5.19 -0.90 -6.62
N LEU A 16 5.65 -0.77 -5.38
CA LEU A 16 4.82 -0.70 -4.19
C LEU A 16 4.81 0.74 -3.68
N VAL A 17 3.62 1.34 -3.60
CA VAL A 17 3.42 2.70 -3.12
C VAL A 17 2.69 2.65 -1.79
N LEU A 18 3.40 3.05 -0.73
CA LEU A 18 2.87 3.08 0.63
C LEU A 18 2.56 4.52 1.03
N SER A 19 1.37 4.73 1.54
CA SER A 19 0.92 6.02 2.07
C SER A 19 0.42 5.88 3.51
N GLY A 20 0.28 7.01 4.19
CA GLY A 20 -0.42 7.15 5.47
C GLY A 20 -1.40 8.32 5.41
N HIS A 21 -1.53 9.05 6.51
CA HIS A 21 -2.37 10.25 6.67
C HIS A 21 -3.89 10.00 6.72
N TYR A 22 -4.44 9.11 5.89
CA TYR A 22 -5.82 8.64 6.04
C TYR A 22 -5.85 7.49 7.06
N HIS A 23 -6.35 7.75 8.28
CA HIS A 23 -6.19 6.84 9.42
C HIS A 23 -6.93 5.50 9.26
N GLU A 24 -8.07 5.49 8.57
CA GLU A 24 -8.80 4.25 8.25
C GLU A 24 -8.02 3.35 7.29
N GLY A 25 -7.06 3.92 6.56
CA GLY A 25 -6.23 3.21 5.59
C GLY A 25 -7.04 2.63 4.42
N GLU A 26 -6.33 1.94 3.55
CA GLU A 26 -6.88 1.17 2.44
C GLU A 26 -6.01 -0.07 2.27
N ASP A 27 -6.62 -1.22 2.04
CA ASP A 27 -5.88 -2.46 1.82
C ASP A 27 -5.08 -2.39 0.51
N LEU A 28 -4.17 -3.35 0.33
CA LEU A 28 -3.38 -3.47 -0.89
C LEU A 28 -4.31 -3.59 -2.10
N MET A 29 -4.22 -2.62 -3.00
CA MET A 29 -4.90 -2.63 -4.28
C MET A 29 -3.89 -2.68 -5.40
N VAL A 30 -4.23 -3.39 -6.47
CA VAL A 30 -3.40 -3.49 -7.67
C VAL A 30 -4.08 -2.71 -8.78
N GLU A 31 -3.32 -1.82 -9.42
CA GLU A 31 -3.71 -1.14 -10.65
C GLU A 31 -2.58 -1.26 -11.66
N ASP A 32 -2.84 -2.03 -12.72
CA ASP A 32 -1.84 -2.44 -13.70
C ASP A 32 -0.62 -3.10 -13.02
N HIS A 33 0.58 -2.55 -13.16
CA HIS A 33 1.82 -3.08 -12.61
C HIS A 33 2.20 -2.46 -11.25
N ILE A 34 1.28 -1.70 -10.63
CA ILE A 34 1.54 -0.95 -9.40
C ILE A 34 0.61 -1.41 -8.29
N SER A 35 1.21 -1.66 -7.12
CA SER A 35 0.48 -1.93 -5.89
C SER A 35 0.45 -0.69 -5.01
N PHE A 36 -0.74 -0.32 -4.55
CA PHE A 36 -0.97 0.82 -3.66
C PHE A 36 -1.54 0.32 -2.33
N ALA A 37 -1.07 0.88 -1.22
CA ALA A 37 -1.68 0.66 0.09
C ALA A 37 -1.58 1.93 0.94
N THR A 38 -2.62 2.18 1.74
CA THR A 38 -2.59 3.23 2.76
C THR A 38 -2.64 2.58 4.14
N ALA A 39 -1.57 2.73 4.91
CA ALA A 39 -1.48 2.11 6.24
C ALA A 39 -2.48 2.75 7.21
N ARG A 40 -3.11 1.89 8.02
CA ARG A 40 -3.96 2.31 9.14
C ARG A 40 -3.13 2.99 10.21
N ALA A 41 -3.73 3.94 10.93
CA ALA A 41 -3.00 4.68 11.95
C ALA A 41 -2.68 3.80 13.16
N PHE A 42 -1.40 3.45 13.31
CA PHE A 42 -0.91 2.68 14.47
C PHE A 42 -1.28 3.31 15.83
N ARG A 43 -1.43 4.64 15.90
CA ARG A 43 -1.78 5.32 17.15
C ARG A 43 -3.19 5.00 17.67
N GLU A 44 -4.07 4.48 16.81
CA GLU A 44 -5.46 4.19 17.14
C GLU A 44 -5.58 2.72 17.56
N PRO A 45 -6.22 2.41 18.69
CA PRO A 45 -6.52 1.01 19.04
C PRO A 45 -7.30 0.32 17.92
N PRO A 46 -6.97 -0.93 17.55
CA PRO A 46 -6.08 -1.88 18.22
C PRO A 46 -4.62 -1.85 17.75
N HIS A 47 -4.08 -0.66 17.47
CA HIS A 47 -2.69 -0.44 17.06
C HIS A 47 -2.29 -1.28 15.83
N PRO A 48 -3.00 -1.10 14.69
CA PRO A 48 -2.78 -1.93 13.52
C PRO A 48 -1.40 -1.66 12.91
N PHE A 49 -0.73 -2.74 12.48
CA PHE A 49 0.47 -2.69 11.66
C PHE A 49 0.41 -3.76 10.57
N ARG A 50 1.06 -3.50 9.43
CA ARG A 50 1.01 -4.38 8.26
C ARG A 50 2.39 -4.90 7.89
N VAL A 51 2.42 -6.14 7.45
CA VAL A 51 3.59 -6.77 6.85
C VAL A 51 3.28 -7.03 5.38
N TYR A 52 4.19 -6.62 4.51
CA TYR A 52 4.12 -6.90 3.08
C TYR A 52 5.18 -7.92 2.72
N GLU A 53 4.77 -9.01 2.07
CA GLU A 53 5.69 -9.97 1.49
C GLU A 53 5.83 -9.66 0.01
N ILE A 54 7.08 -9.54 -0.45
CA ILE A 54 7.41 -9.17 -1.83
C ILE A 54 8.18 -10.31 -2.46
N THR A 55 7.67 -10.82 -3.56
CA THR A 55 8.30 -11.86 -4.38
C THR A 55 8.49 -11.35 -5.81
N ASP A 56 9.16 -12.13 -6.65
CA ASP A 56 9.26 -11.82 -8.08
C ASP A 56 7.89 -11.83 -8.78
N ALA A 57 6.93 -12.59 -8.26
CA ALA A 57 5.61 -12.78 -8.85
C ALA A 57 4.57 -11.82 -8.29
N ASP A 58 4.54 -11.60 -6.97
CA ASP A 58 3.43 -10.95 -6.28
C ASP A 58 3.88 -10.14 -5.04
N ILE A 59 2.97 -9.25 -4.62
CA ILE A 59 3.01 -8.55 -3.34
C ILE A 59 1.77 -8.94 -2.56
N THR A 60 1.92 -9.43 -1.34
CA THR A 60 0.80 -9.75 -0.44
C THR A 60 0.86 -8.86 0.80
N GLN A 61 -0.30 -8.70 1.45
CA GLN A 61 -0.46 -7.90 2.66
C GLN A 61 -1.07 -8.76 3.77
N ALA A 62 -0.49 -8.69 4.95
CA ALA A 62 -1.09 -9.17 6.20
C ALA A 62 -1.19 -8.02 7.21
N GLU A 63 -2.27 -7.99 7.98
CA GLU A 63 -2.49 -7.01 9.05
C GLU A 63 -2.53 -7.69 10.43
N TYR A 64 -1.92 -7.03 11.40
CA TYR A 64 -1.80 -7.46 12.78
C TYR A 64 -2.11 -6.28 13.72
N THR A 65 -2.36 -6.58 14.98
CA THR A 65 -2.75 -5.61 16.02
C THR A 65 -1.94 -5.85 17.29
N LEU A 66 -1.75 -4.82 18.11
CA LEU A 66 -1.12 -4.92 19.44
C LEU A 66 -2.13 -4.66 20.57
#